data_AF-A0ABD3DML3-F1
#
_entry.id   AF-A0ABD3DML3-F1
#
_cell.length_a   1.000
_cell.length_b   1.000
_cell.length_c   1.000
_cell.angle_alpha   90.00
_cell.angle_beta   90.00
_cell.angle_gamma   90.00
#
_symmetry.space_group_name_H-M   'P 1'
#
loop_
_entity.id
_entity.type
_entity.pdbx_description
1 polymer ?
#
loop_
_entity_poly.entity_id
_entity_poly.type
_entity_poly.pdbx_seq_one_letter_code
_entity_poly.pdbx_strand_id
1 'polypeptide(L)'
;MTLEEGEAKVAALKPSSFGICGTVIREIVGLSSDKADKEVLGHAAKVVLTEDMTTIFGDGSTQDAVNKRIVDQDYEKEKLNERIAKLSGGIAVIQVGGQTDTELKEKKRRVAAVEEGIVVGGGCTLLRLASKVDAIKETLENDEEKVGAEIVKRALSYPLKLIAKNAGVNGSVVSEKVLSIDNPKYGYNAATGQYEDLMAAGIIDPTKVVRCCLEHASSTAKSFFMWSRVFGG
;
A
#
# COMPACT_ATOMS: atom_id res chain seq x y z
N MET A 1 -16.58 6.13 -2.28
CA MET A 1 -15.91 7.02 -3.24
C MET A 1 -14.75 7.72 -2.54
N THR A 2 -13.57 7.78 -3.17
CA THR A 2 -12.36 8.48 -2.69
C THR A 2 -12.18 9.81 -3.46
N LEU A 3 -11.86 10.90 -2.74
CA LEU A 3 -11.64 12.24 -3.30
C LEU A 3 -10.18 12.64 -3.15
N GLU A 4 -9.60 13.28 -4.17
CA GLU A 4 -8.34 14.03 -4.10
C GLU A 4 -8.63 15.54 -4.23
N GLU A 5 -7.80 16.37 -3.58
CA GLU A 5 -8.04 17.81 -3.39
C GLU A 5 -7.68 18.67 -4.62
N GLY A 6 -8.46 19.74 -4.84
CA GLY A 6 -8.11 20.84 -5.74
C GLY A 6 -9.31 21.41 -6.50
N GLU A 7 -9.78 20.70 -7.53
CA GLU A 7 -10.83 21.20 -8.44
C GLU A 7 -12.22 20.58 -8.19
N ALA A 8 -12.28 19.55 -7.33
CA ALA A 8 -13.50 18.79 -7.05
C ALA A 8 -14.53 19.54 -6.18
N LYS A 9 -14.24 20.72 -5.63
CA LYS A 9 -15.15 21.36 -4.65
C LYS A 9 -16.55 21.62 -5.22
N VAL A 10 -16.69 22.16 -6.43
CA VAL A 10 -18.02 22.56 -6.95
C VAL A 10 -18.81 21.39 -7.54
N ALA A 11 -18.15 20.41 -8.15
CA ALA A 11 -18.79 19.23 -8.74
C ALA A 11 -19.05 18.11 -7.70
N ALA A 12 -18.17 17.96 -6.70
CA ALA A 12 -18.36 17.03 -5.59
C ALA A 12 -19.44 17.51 -4.62
N LEU A 13 -19.64 18.83 -4.46
CA LEU A 13 -20.67 19.37 -3.56
C LEU A 13 -22.09 18.87 -3.85
N LYS A 14 -22.44 18.33 -5.02
CA LYS A 14 -23.75 17.68 -5.24
C LYS A 14 -23.81 16.37 -4.44
N PRO A 15 -24.77 16.13 -3.54
CA PRO A 15 -24.71 15.02 -2.59
C PRO A 15 -25.07 13.70 -3.30
N SER A 16 -25.83 13.82 -4.39
CA SER A 16 -26.04 12.80 -5.42
C SER A 16 -24.79 12.41 -6.20
N SER A 17 -23.64 13.08 -6.02
CA SER A 17 -22.32 12.63 -6.49
C SER A 17 -21.68 11.63 -5.53
N PHE A 18 -22.16 11.53 -4.29
CA PHE A 18 -21.60 10.68 -3.23
C PHE A 18 -22.45 9.45 -2.92
N GLY A 19 -23.54 9.22 -3.67
CA GLY A 19 -24.49 8.14 -3.39
C GLY A 19 -25.26 8.36 -2.09
N ILE A 20 -25.37 9.62 -1.64
CA ILE A 20 -26.13 10.02 -0.46
C ILE A 20 -27.26 10.95 -0.89
N CYS A 21 -28.49 10.68 -0.45
CA CYS A 21 -29.65 11.54 -0.67
C CYS A 21 -29.64 12.76 0.26
N GLY A 22 -28.72 13.70 0.04
CA GLY A 22 -28.73 15.02 0.67
C GLY A 22 -28.97 16.13 -0.36
N THR A 23 -29.31 17.33 0.10
CA THR A 23 -29.40 18.53 -0.76
C THR A 23 -28.22 19.47 -0.47
N VAL A 24 -27.58 20.03 -1.52
CA VAL A 24 -26.48 20.98 -1.32
C VAL A 24 -27.04 22.27 -0.78
N ILE A 25 -26.59 22.66 0.41
CA ILE A 25 -26.84 24.01 0.91
C ILE A 25 -25.88 24.95 0.17
N ARG A 26 -26.44 25.81 -0.68
CA ARG A 26 -25.73 26.90 -1.34
C ARG A 26 -26.57 28.16 -1.23
N GLU A 27 -25.89 29.26 -0.94
CA GLU A 27 -26.49 30.60 -0.81
C GLU A 27 -27.20 31.03 -2.09
N ILE A 28 -26.68 30.61 -3.25
CA ILE A 28 -27.27 30.83 -4.59
C ILE A 28 -28.65 30.14 -4.75
N VAL A 29 -28.92 29.07 -4.00
CA VAL A 29 -30.16 28.29 -4.05
C VAL A 29 -31.15 28.74 -2.96
N GLY A 30 -30.81 29.78 -2.19
CA GLY A 30 -31.70 30.36 -1.16
C GLY A 30 -31.81 29.52 0.12
N LEU A 31 -30.98 28.49 0.28
CA LEU A 31 -30.89 27.68 1.49
C LEU A 31 -29.77 28.23 2.38
N SER A 32 -30.12 28.73 3.56
CA SER A 32 -29.18 29.14 4.61
C SER A 32 -28.94 28.01 5.61
N SER A 33 -27.73 27.97 6.20
CA SER A 33 -27.38 26.97 7.23
C SER A 33 -28.36 26.95 8.40
N ASP A 34 -29.01 28.08 8.67
CA ASP A 34 -29.91 28.26 9.81
C ASP A 34 -31.30 27.66 9.59
N LYS A 35 -31.65 27.30 8.34
CA LYS A 35 -32.96 26.73 7.96
C LYS A 35 -32.86 25.29 7.46
N ALA A 36 -31.75 24.60 7.73
CA ALA A 36 -31.53 23.25 7.25
C ALA A 36 -32.21 22.21 8.17
N ASP A 37 -33.26 21.57 7.66
CA ASP A 37 -33.92 20.44 8.33
C ASP A 37 -33.20 19.11 8.08
N LYS A 38 -33.51 18.08 8.87
CA LYS A 38 -32.91 16.73 8.74
C LYS A 38 -33.08 16.11 7.35
N GLU A 39 -34.07 16.56 6.59
CA GLU A 39 -34.33 16.12 5.21
C GLU A 39 -33.30 16.66 4.20
N VAL A 40 -32.59 17.74 4.55
CA VAL A 40 -31.52 18.32 3.73
C VAL A 40 -30.21 17.54 3.94
N LEU A 41 -30.06 16.89 5.10
CA LEU A 41 -28.86 16.15 5.48
C LEU A 41 -28.82 14.76 4.85
N GLY A 42 -27.69 14.47 4.23
CA GLY A 42 -27.41 13.16 3.67
C GLY A 42 -27.15 12.09 4.72
N HIS A 43 -27.68 10.87 4.51
CA HIS A 43 -27.44 9.71 5.38
C HIS A 43 -26.38 8.76 4.80
N ALA A 44 -25.44 8.33 5.66
CA ALA A 44 -24.42 7.33 5.33
C ALA A 44 -24.39 6.25 6.43
N ALA A 45 -24.26 4.99 6.03
CA ALA A 45 -24.20 3.86 6.95
C ALA A 45 -22.90 3.83 7.76
N LYS A 46 -21.78 4.24 7.15
CA LYS A 46 -20.48 4.35 7.82
C LYS A 46 -19.64 5.39 7.11
N VAL A 47 -18.82 6.12 7.86
CA VAL A 47 -17.80 7.02 7.30
C VAL A 47 -16.47 6.65 7.92
N VAL A 48 -15.47 6.39 7.08
CA VAL A 48 -14.09 6.10 7.50
C VAL A 48 -13.21 7.21 6.98
N LEU A 49 -12.56 7.91 7.91
CA LEU A 49 -11.63 8.98 7.64
C LEU A 49 -10.21 8.45 7.87
N THR A 50 -9.36 8.59 6.86
CA THR A 50 -7.92 8.35 6.90
C THR A 50 -7.22 9.63 6.45
N GLU A 51 -5.94 9.80 6.76
CA GLU A 51 -5.14 11.00 6.44
C GLU A 51 -5.29 11.42 4.97
N ASP A 52 -5.21 10.46 4.04
CA ASP A 52 -5.26 10.74 2.60
C ASP A 52 -6.63 10.46 1.96
N MET A 53 -7.57 9.83 2.69
CA MET A 53 -8.82 9.35 2.08
C MET A 53 -10.01 9.38 3.01
N THR A 54 -11.12 9.90 2.50
CA THR A 54 -12.44 9.79 3.11
C THR A 54 -13.26 8.74 2.34
N THR A 55 -13.67 7.67 3.02
CA THR A 55 -14.53 6.62 2.46
C THR A 55 -15.91 6.69 3.10
N ILE A 56 -16.90 6.98 2.28
CA ILE A 56 -18.31 7.03 2.68
C ILE A 56 -19.01 5.75 2.19
N PHE A 57 -19.68 5.07 3.12
CA PHE A 57 -20.53 3.92 2.86
C PHE A 57 -21.99 4.38 2.84
N GLY A 58 -22.62 4.30 1.67
CA GLY A 58 -24.06 4.58 1.54
C GLY A 58 -24.92 3.48 2.18
N ASP A 59 -26.16 3.82 2.49
CA ASP A 59 -27.18 2.92 3.08
C ASP A 59 -27.97 2.11 2.02
N GLY A 60 -27.63 2.24 0.74
CA GLY A 60 -28.29 1.55 -0.37
C GLY A 60 -29.56 2.24 -0.89
N SER A 61 -30.04 3.30 -0.22
CA SER A 61 -31.27 4.02 -0.59
C SER A 61 -31.21 4.75 -1.94
N THR A 62 -30.01 4.92 -2.51
CA THR A 62 -29.75 5.85 -3.62
C THR A 62 -29.24 5.14 -4.90
N GLN A 63 -29.35 3.80 -5.00
CA GLN A 63 -28.85 3.03 -6.15
C GLN A 63 -29.41 3.50 -7.51
N ASP A 64 -30.72 3.78 -7.59
CA ASP A 64 -31.37 4.20 -8.84
C ASP A 64 -30.93 5.60 -9.30
N ALA A 65 -30.62 6.50 -8.36
CA ALA A 65 -30.14 7.84 -8.67
C ALA A 65 -28.68 7.84 -9.15
N VAL A 66 -27.87 6.87 -8.70
CA VAL A 66 -26.50 6.66 -9.20
C VAL A 66 -26.53 6.10 -10.62
N ASN A 67 -27.37 5.10 -10.87
CA ASN A 67 -27.48 4.45 -12.19
C ASN A 67 -27.96 5.40 -13.30
N LYS A 68 -28.92 6.27 -13.01
CA LYS A 68 -29.43 7.27 -13.97
C LYS A 68 -28.38 8.29 -14.45
N ARG A 69 -27.28 8.45 -13.72
CA ARG A 69 -26.25 9.46 -14.00
C ARG A 69 -25.09 8.96 -14.86
N ILE A 70 -25.03 7.64 -15.10
CA ILE A 70 -24.01 7.02 -15.95
C ILE A 70 -24.28 7.33 -17.45
N VAL A 71 -25.49 7.81 -17.79
CA VAL A 71 -25.99 7.82 -19.18
C VAL A 71 -25.84 9.17 -19.91
N ASP A 72 -25.61 10.30 -19.23
CA ASP A 72 -25.58 11.61 -19.90
C ASP A 72 -24.36 12.45 -19.50
N GLN A 73 -23.34 12.53 -20.37
CA GLN A 73 -22.68 13.77 -20.83
C GLN A 73 -21.35 13.53 -21.57
N ASP A 74 -21.22 14.11 -22.77
CA ASP A 74 -20.03 14.12 -23.64
C ASP A 74 -19.06 15.27 -23.27
N TYR A 75 -18.42 15.21 -22.09
CA TYR A 75 -17.28 16.08 -21.80
C TYR A 75 -16.20 15.34 -20.99
N GLU A 76 -14.95 15.43 -21.47
CA GLU A 76 -13.72 14.84 -20.92
C GLU A 76 -13.83 13.36 -20.49
N LYS A 77 -13.72 12.46 -21.47
CA LYS A 77 -13.81 11.00 -21.30
C LYS A 77 -12.94 10.43 -20.17
N GLU A 78 -11.75 10.99 -19.92
CA GLU A 78 -10.85 10.49 -18.88
C GLU A 78 -11.39 10.78 -17.46
N LYS A 79 -11.72 12.03 -17.13
CA LYS A 79 -12.30 12.39 -15.82
C LYS A 79 -13.67 11.75 -15.61
N LEU A 80 -14.47 11.60 -16.67
CA LEU A 80 -15.75 10.90 -16.60
C LEU A 80 -15.56 9.40 -16.34
N ASN A 81 -14.60 8.75 -16.98
CA ASN A 81 -14.28 7.34 -16.75
C ASN A 81 -13.79 7.08 -15.32
N GLU A 82 -12.94 7.95 -14.77
CA GLU A 82 -12.54 7.86 -13.36
C GLU A 82 -13.74 8.00 -12.42
N ARG A 83 -14.66 8.92 -12.73
CA ARG A 83 -15.88 9.13 -11.94
C ARG A 83 -16.85 7.95 -12.07
N ILE A 84 -17.03 7.41 -13.28
CA ILE A 84 -17.87 6.23 -13.55
C ILE A 84 -17.26 5.00 -12.90
N ALA A 85 -15.93 4.83 -12.90
CA ALA A 85 -15.26 3.76 -12.17
C ALA A 85 -15.48 3.87 -10.66
N LYS A 86 -15.36 5.09 -10.10
CA LYS A 86 -15.60 5.36 -8.68
C LYS A 86 -17.08 5.22 -8.27
N LEU A 87 -18.03 5.46 -9.18
CA LEU A 87 -19.48 5.35 -8.94
C LEU A 87 -20.04 3.94 -9.21
N SER A 88 -19.60 3.30 -10.30
CA SER A 88 -20.07 1.98 -10.73
C SER A 88 -19.32 0.84 -10.05
N GLY A 89 -18.07 1.07 -9.62
CA GLY A 89 -17.25 0.08 -8.92
C GLY A 89 -17.82 -0.33 -7.56
N GLY A 90 -18.75 0.44 -7.00
CA GLY A 90 -19.29 0.22 -5.67
C GLY A 90 -18.18 0.20 -4.60
N ILE A 91 -18.54 -0.16 -3.37
CA ILE A 91 -17.56 -0.49 -2.34
C ILE A 91 -17.88 -1.89 -1.84
N ALA A 92 -17.04 -2.87 -2.16
CA ALA A 92 -17.13 -4.20 -1.60
C ALA A 92 -16.43 -4.22 -0.23
N VAL A 93 -17.20 -4.39 0.85
CA VAL A 93 -16.63 -4.58 2.18
C VAL A 93 -16.30 -6.05 2.38
N ILE A 94 -15.02 -6.39 2.30
CA ILE A 94 -14.54 -7.74 2.62
C ILE A 94 -14.22 -7.78 4.12
N GLN A 95 -15.14 -8.34 4.91
CA GLN A 95 -14.89 -8.58 6.32
C GLN A 95 -14.05 -9.84 6.49
N VAL A 96 -12.78 -9.65 6.76
CA VAL A 96 -11.85 -10.75 7.02
C VAL A 96 -11.88 -11.09 8.51
N GLY A 97 -12.60 -12.14 8.88
CA GLY A 97 -12.62 -12.66 10.25
C GLY A 97 -11.36 -13.44 10.60
N GLY A 98 -10.88 -13.31 11.84
CA GLY A 98 -9.82 -14.12 12.44
C GLY A 98 -10.05 -14.23 13.94
N GLN A 99 -9.71 -15.36 14.55
CA GLN A 99 -9.87 -15.56 16.00
C GLN A 99 -8.77 -14.84 16.79
N THR A 100 -7.63 -14.57 16.16
CA THR A 100 -6.49 -13.87 16.76
C THR A 100 -5.94 -12.78 15.83
N ASP A 101 -5.27 -11.78 16.41
CA ASP A 101 -4.64 -10.69 15.66
C ASP A 101 -3.62 -11.18 14.62
N THR A 102 -2.95 -12.30 14.91
CA THR A 102 -1.95 -12.92 14.03
C THR A 102 -2.60 -13.41 12.74
N GLU A 103 -3.73 -14.12 12.84
CA GLU A 103 -4.49 -14.60 11.68
C GLU A 103 -5.07 -13.47 10.84
N LEU A 104 -5.57 -12.41 11.50
CA LEU A 104 -6.05 -11.20 10.84
C LEU A 104 -4.94 -10.54 10.02
N LYS A 105 -3.74 -10.42 10.59
CA LYS A 105 -2.56 -9.88 9.88
C LYS A 105 -2.13 -10.77 8.73
N GLU A 106 -2.17 -12.09 8.88
CA GLU A 106 -1.82 -13.02 7.80
C GLU A 106 -2.79 -12.91 6.62
N LYS A 107 -4.10 -12.94 6.90
CA LYS A 107 -5.12 -12.80 5.85
C LYS A 107 -5.05 -11.44 5.16
N LYS A 108 -4.77 -10.36 5.90
CA LYS A 108 -4.50 -9.03 5.31
C LYS A 108 -3.30 -9.04 4.36
N ARG A 109 -2.20 -9.71 4.72
CA ARG A 109 -1.03 -9.84 3.85
C ARG A 109 -1.37 -10.58 2.55
N ARG A 110 -2.24 -11.59 2.58
CA ARG A 110 -2.68 -12.30 1.37
C ARG A 110 -3.43 -11.40 0.39
N VAL A 111 -4.24 -10.45 0.89
CA VAL A 111 -4.94 -9.48 0.02
C VAL A 111 -3.96 -8.53 -0.67
N ALA A 112 -2.86 -8.15 0.00
CA ALA A 112 -1.84 -7.26 -0.59
C ALA A 112 -1.05 -7.90 -1.75
N ALA A 113 -1.12 -9.21 -1.94
CA ALA A 113 -0.46 -9.92 -3.03
C ALA A 113 -1.21 -9.84 -4.37
N VAL A 114 -2.48 -9.39 -4.37
CA VAL A 114 -3.34 -9.41 -5.56
C VAL A 114 -2.90 -8.38 -6.61
N GLU A 115 -2.32 -7.26 -6.18
CA GLU A 115 -1.93 -6.16 -7.10
C GLU A 115 -0.53 -6.34 -7.70
N GLU A 116 0.48 -6.66 -6.89
CA GLU A 116 1.89 -6.68 -7.30
C GLU A 116 2.53 -8.08 -7.27
N GLY A 117 1.73 -9.11 -6.98
CA GLY A 117 2.18 -10.50 -6.92
C GLY A 117 2.91 -10.87 -5.63
N ILE A 118 3.63 -12.00 -5.69
CA ILE A 118 4.34 -12.60 -4.57
C ILE A 118 5.82 -12.81 -4.89
N VAL A 119 6.65 -12.70 -3.85
CA VAL A 119 8.07 -13.02 -3.88
C VAL A 119 8.42 -14.01 -2.76
N VAL A 120 9.63 -14.55 -2.82
CA VAL A 120 10.13 -15.49 -1.83
C VAL A 120 10.42 -14.76 -0.53
N GLY A 121 9.89 -15.27 0.58
CA GLY A 121 10.01 -14.62 1.88
C GLY A 121 11.34 -14.88 2.59
N GLY A 122 11.34 -14.73 3.92
CA GLY A 122 12.48 -15.07 4.78
C GLY A 122 13.71 -14.18 4.58
N GLY A 123 13.55 -13.01 3.95
CA GLY A 123 14.65 -12.12 3.60
C GLY A 123 15.53 -12.62 2.45
N CYS A 124 15.21 -13.77 1.84
CA CYS A 124 15.98 -14.32 0.70
C CYS A 124 15.87 -13.44 -0.55
N THR A 125 14.70 -12.83 -0.79
CA THR A 125 14.54 -11.86 -1.90
C THR A 125 15.48 -10.67 -1.73
N LEU A 126 15.59 -10.10 -0.52
CA LEU A 126 16.49 -8.98 -0.25
C LEU A 126 17.96 -9.37 -0.45
N LEU A 127 18.36 -10.56 -0.01
CA LEU A 127 19.71 -11.08 -0.23
C LEU A 127 20.05 -11.22 -1.72
N ARG A 128 19.09 -11.69 -2.54
CA ARG A 128 19.26 -11.79 -4.00
C ARG A 128 19.28 -10.45 -4.70
N LEU A 129 18.55 -9.45 -4.19
CA LEU A 129 18.68 -8.08 -4.67
C LEU A 129 20.07 -7.52 -4.35
N ALA A 130 20.61 -7.85 -3.17
CA ALA A 130 21.96 -7.43 -2.78
C ALA A 130 23.06 -7.94 -3.73
N SER A 131 22.94 -9.16 -4.26
CA SER A 131 23.94 -9.69 -5.22
C SER A 131 23.91 -8.99 -6.58
N LYS A 132 22.80 -8.34 -6.94
CA LYS A 132 22.69 -7.54 -8.18
C LYS A 132 23.28 -6.15 -8.06
N VAL A 133 23.55 -5.67 -6.83
CA VAL A 133 24.09 -4.32 -6.60
C VAL A 133 25.50 -4.18 -7.16
N ASP A 134 26.28 -5.26 -7.24
CA ASP A 134 27.64 -5.22 -7.80
C ASP A 134 27.65 -4.76 -9.26
N ALA A 135 26.70 -5.25 -10.07
CA ALA A 135 26.56 -4.82 -11.46
C ALA A 135 26.17 -3.34 -11.58
N ILE A 136 25.39 -2.81 -10.62
CA ILE A 136 25.03 -1.38 -10.59
C ILE A 136 26.25 -0.55 -10.20
N LYS A 137 27.03 -1.02 -9.22
CA LYS A 137 28.24 -0.35 -8.75
C LYS A 137 29.27 -0.15 -9.86
N GLU A 138 29.36 -1.08 -10.81
CA GLU A 138 30.23 -0.96 -11.99
C GLU A 138 29.79 0.16 -12.96
N THR A 139 28.52 0.54 -12.96
CA THR A 139 28.02 1.65 -13.78
C THR A 139 28.19 3.03 -13.15
N LEU A 140 28.61 3.10 -11.88
CA LEU A 140 28.77 4.35 -11.14
C LEU A 140 30.18 4.91 -11.37
N GLU A 141 30.26 6.18 -11.73
CA GLU A 141 31.55 6.85 -11.96
C GLU A 141 32.13 7.40 -10.65
N ASN A 142 31.28 7.96 -9.78
CA ASN A 142 31.68 8.60 -8.52
C ASN A 142 31.95 7.57 -7.40
N ASP A 143 33.08 7.70 -6.73
CA ASP A 143 33.47 6.82 -5.62
C ASP A 143 32.54 6.93 -4.40
N GLU A 144 31.95 8.11 -4.15
CA GLU A 144 30.97 8.28 -3.07
C GLU A 144 29.68 7.50 -3.34
N GLU A 145 29.24 7.46 -4.60
CA GLU A 145 28.07 6.68 -5.01
C GLU A 145 28.35 5.17 -4.91
N LYS A 146 29.58 4.74 -5.24
CA LYS A 146 30.01 3.34 -5.04
C LYS A 146 30.01 2.94 -3.57
N VAL A 147 30.40 3.85 -2.67
CA VAL A 147 30.28 3.63 -1.22
C VAL A 147 28.80 3.52 -0.82
N GLY A 148 27.93 4.37 -1.36
CA GLY A 148 26.47 4.28 -1.16
C GLY A 148 25.90 2.92 -1.60
N ALA A 149 26.28 2.44 -2.78
CA ALA A 149 25.89 1.12 -3.28
C ALA A 149 26.34 -0.01 -2.35
N GLU A 150 27.58 0.06 -1.83
CA GLU A 150 28.11 -0.90 -0.87
C GLU A 150 27.31 -0.90 0.45
N ILE A 151 26.87 0.27 0.93
CA ILE A 151 26.01 0.39 2.11
C ILE A 151 24.67 -0.31 1.88
N VAL A 152 24.03 -0.07 0.72
CA VAL A 152 22.75 -0.70 0.38
C VAL A 152 22.90 -2.22 0.27
N LYS A 153 23.95 -2.71 -0.40
CA LYS A 153 24.27 -4.14 -0.50
C LYS A 153 24.36 -4.78 0.88
N ARG A 154 25.09 -4.16 1.81
CA ARG A 154 25.22 -4.65 3.19
C ARG A 154 23.89 -4.62 3.91
N ALA A 155 23.14 -3.51 3.82
CA ALA A 155 21.82 -3.32 4.44
C ALA A 155 20.84 -4.43 4.03
N LEU A 156 20.75 -4.75 2.75
CA LEU A 156 19.86 -5.79 2.21
C LEU A 156 20.21 -7.20 2.71
N SER A 157 21.44 -7.46 3.14
CA SER A 157 21.86 -8.75 3.70
C SER A 157 21.48 -8.94 5.17
N TYR A 158 21.22 -7.85 5.91
CA TYR A 158 20.95 -7.92 7.36
C TYR A 158 19.66 -8.66 7.73
N PRO A 159 18.52 -8.48 7.03
CA PRO A 159 17.26 -9.11 7.42
C PRO A 159 17.36 -10.64 7.52
N LEU A 160 17.92 -11.29 6.51
CA LEU A 160 18.12 -12.74 6.52
C LEU A 160 19.09 -13.18 7.63
N LYS A 161 20.19 -12.44 7.82
CA LYS A 161 21.15 -12.72 8.90
C LYS A 161 20.52 -12.60 10.28
N LEU A 162 19.63 -11.64 10.48
CA LEU A 162 18.92 -11.44 11.73
C LEU A 162 17.88 -12.54 11.98
N ILE A 163 17.14 -12.95 10.94
CA ILE A 163 16.21 -14.09 11.01
C ILE A 163 16.98 -15.36 11.40
N ALA A 164 18.09 -15.65 10.72
CA ALA A 164 18.96 -16.77 11.01
C ALA A 164 19.52 -16.73 12.45
N LYS A 165 20.01 -15.56 12.89
CA LYS A 165 20.50 -15.36 14.26
C LYS A 165 19.41 -15.62 15.30
N ASN A 166 18.19 -15.15 15.05
CA ASN A 166 17.05 -15.36 15.94
C ASN A 166 16.61 -16.83 15.98
N ALA A 167 16.86 -17.58 14.90
CA ALA A 167 16.68 -19.03 14.85
C ALA A 167 17.86 -19.82 15.48
N GLY A 168 18.86 -19.14 16.05
CA GLY A 168 20.00 -19.77 16.72
C GLY A 168 21.10 -20.27 15.80
N VAL A 169 21.07 -19.90 14.51
CA VAL A 169 22.09 -20.30 13.52
C VAL A 169 22.91 -19.10 13.04
N ASN A 170 24.11 -19.37 12.50
CA ASN A 170 24.99 -18.32 12.00
C ASN A 170 24.47 -17.74 10.68
N GLY A 171 24.03 -16.48 10.71
CA GLY A 171 23.47 -15.80 9.53
C GLY A 171 24.42 -15.66 8.35
N SER A 172 25.74 -15.56 8.57
CA SER A 172 26.71 -15.49 7.48
C SER A 172 26.75 -16.80 6.69
N VAL A 173 26.83 -17.94 7.38
CA VAL A 173 26.81 -19.27 6.78
C VAL A 173 25.49 -19.51 6.02
N VAL A 174 24.37 -19.09 6.60
CA VAL A 174 23.06 -19.17 5.93
C VAL A 174 23.05 -18.33 4.65
N SER A 175 23.52 -17.08 4.71
CA SER A 175 23.52 -16.19 3.55
C SER A 175 24.41 -16.70 2.41
N GLU A 176 25.59 -17.24 2.72
CA GLU A 176 26.49 -17.83 1.72
C GLU A 176 25.87 -19.07 1.08
N LYS A 177 25.26 -19.96 1.87
CA LYS A 177 24.63 -21.18 1.35
C LYS A 177 23.38 -20.92 0.52
N VAL A 178 22.65 -19.84 0.80
CA VAL A 178 21.51 -19.42 -0.04
C VAL A 178 22.00 -18.82 -1.37
N LEU A 179 23.12 -18.09 -1.36
CA LEU A 179 23.70 -17.49 -2.57
C LEU A 179 24.49 -18.49 -3.42
N SER A 180 24.99 -19.58 -2.85
CA SER A 180 25.72 -20.61 -3.61
C SER A 180 24.83 -21.41 -4.57
N ILE A 181 23.51 -21.32 -4.42
CA ILE A 181 22.54 -22.00 -5.28
C ILE A 181 21.78 -20.93 -6.08
N ASP A 182 21.99 -20.96 -7.39
CA ASP A 182 21.31 -20.09 -8.35
C ASP A 182 19.88 -20.56 -8.66
N ASN A 183 19.07 -20.66 -7.61
CA ASN A 183 17.65 -20.88 -7.72
C ASN A 183 16.91 -19.77 -6.96
N PRO A 184 16.09 -18.95 -7.64
CA PRO A 184 15.38 -17.83 -7.01
C PRO A 184 14.40 -18.23 -5.90
N LYS A 185 13.98 -19.51 -5.87
CA LYS A 185 13.05 -20.06 -4.87
C LYS A 185 13.73 -20.74 -3.69
N TYR A 186 15.00 -21.10 -3.84
CA TYR A 186 15.76 -21.74 -2.78
C TYR A 186 15.99 -20.78 -1.62
N GLY A 187 15.94 -21.25 -0.39
CA GLY A 187 16.20 -20.40 0.76
C GLY A 187 16.28 -21.17 2.05
N TYR A 188 16.44 -20.44 3.15
CA TYR A 188 16.51 -21.02 4.48
C TYR A 188 15.19 -20.84 5.20
N ASN A 189 14.53 -21.95 5.51
CA ASN A 189 13.33 -21.96 6.33
C ASN A 189 13.74 -21.94 7.80
N ALA A 190 13.60 -20.77 8.44
CA ALA A 190 13.94 -20.60 9.86
C ALA A 190 12.99 -21.33 10.82
N ALA A 191 11.80 -21.73 10.37
CA ALA A 191 10.84 -22.48 11.20
C ALA A 191 11.23 -23.96 11.32
N THR A 192 11.77 -24.55 10.25
CA THR A 192 12.20 -25.97 10.21
C THR A 192 13.71 -26.15 10.32
N GLY A 193 14.48 -25.07 10.15
CA GLY A 193 15.93 -25.09 10.10
C GLY A 193 16.51 -25.70 8.82
N GLN A 194 15.69 -25.93 7.79
CA GLN A 194 16.08 -26.60 6.55
C GLN A 194 16.29 -25.63 5.39
N TYR A 195 17.04 -26.08 4.40
CA TYR A 195 17.19 -25.36 3.14
C TYR A 195 16.33 -26.02 2.07
N GLU A 196 15.38 -25.27 1.52
CA GLU A 196 14.36 -25.82 0.63
C GLU A 196 13.80 -24.75 -0.32
N ASP A 197 12.88 -25.15 -1.20
CA ASP A 197 12.09 -24.22 -2.00
C ASP A 197 11.07 -23.53 -1.08
N LEU A 198 11.34 -22.26 -0.78
CA LEU A 198 10.51 -21.46 0.13
C LEU A 198 9.12 -21.17 -0.45
N MET A 199 8.98 -21.16 -1.78
CA MET A 199 7.68 -20.99 -2.42
C MET A 199 6.83 -22.25 -2.25
N ALA A 200 7.44 -23.44 -2.37
CA ALA A 200 6.77 -24.71 -2.09
C ALA A 200 6.47 -24.89 -0.59
N ALA A 201 7.35 -24.39 0.29
CA ALA A 201 7.14 -24.40 1.75
C ALA A 201 6.11 -23.36 2.23
N GLY A 202 5.57 -22.52 1.34
CA GLY A 202 4.58 -21.49 1.67
C GLY A 202 5.15 -20.24 2.34
N ILE A 203 6.47 -20.06 2.34
CA ILE A 203 7.15 -18.87 2.87
C ILE A 203 7.25 -17.84 1.75
N ILE A 204 6.16 -17.10 1.59
CA ILE A 204 5.97 -16.09 0.56
C ILE A 204 5.68 -14.73 1.20
N ASP A 205 6.24 -13.67 0.60
CA ASP A 205 5.98 -12.29 0.99
C ASP A 205 5.33 -11.54 -0.19
N PRO A 206 4.31 -10.69 0.04
CA PRO A 206 3.75 -9.87 -1.03
C PRO A 206 4.78 -8.87 -1.56
N THR A 207 4.91 -8.75 -2.89
CA THR A 207 5.89 -7.85 -3.53
C THR A 207 5.74 -6.41 -3.04
N LYS A 208 4.48 -5.94 -2.94
CA LYS A 208 4.13 -4.60 -2.47
C LYS A 208 4.71 -4.29 -1.09
N VAL A 209 4.67 -5.27 -0.17
CA VAL A 209 5.19 -5.08 1.19
C VAL A 209 6.70 -4.92 1.15
N VAL A 210 7.41 -5.78 0.41
CA VAL A 210 8.88 -5.71 0.31
C VAL A 210 9.33 -4.39 -0.32
N ARG A 211 8.67 -3.98 -1.40
CA ARG A 211 8.96 -2.74 -2.13
C ARG A 211 8.69 -1.51 -1.26
N CYS A 212 7.49 -1.35 -0.72
CA CYS A 212 7.13 -0.20 0.10
C CYS A 212 8.01 -0.09 1.36
N CYS A 213 8.34 -1.22 2.00
CA CYS A 213 9.25 -1.21 3.15
C CYS A 213 10.65 -0.71 2.77
N LEU A 214 11.19 -1.14 1.63
CA LEU A 214 12.51 -0.71 1.16
C LEU A 214 12.52 0.77 0.78
N GLU A 215 11.49 1.25 0.07
CA GLU A 215 11.33 2.65 -0.33
C GLU A 215 11.20 3.56 0.88
N HIS A 216 10.34 3.22 1.85
CA HIS A 216 10.17 4.00 3.07
C HIS A 216 11.46 4.02 3.91
N ALA A 217 12.12 2.87 4.08
CA ALA A 217 13.39 2.82 4.81
C ALA A 217 14.47 3.69 4.15
N SER A 218 14.55 3.67 2.81
CA SER A 218 15.49 4.49 2.04
C SER A 218 15.16 5.99 2.15
N SER A 219 13.86 6.35 2.12
CA SER A 219 13.39 7.72 2.31
C SER A 219 13.76 8.27 3.69
N THR A 220 13.51 7.50 4.76
CA THR A 220 13.89 7.89 6.12
C THR A 220 15.42 7.97 6.27
N ALA A 221 16.17 7.02 5.71
CA ALA A 221 17.63 7.03 5.74
C ALA A 221 18.20 8.27 5.03
N LYS A 222 17.65 8.66 3.87
CA LYS A 222 18.02 9.89 3.17
C LYS A 222 17.87 11.12 4.07
N SER A 223 16.70 11.30 4.68
CA SER A 223 16.47 12.42 5.61
C SER A 223 17.45 12.39 6.79
N PHE A 224 17.69 11.21 7.35
CA PHE A 224 18.62 11.03 8.46
C PHE A 224 20.06 11.41 8.11
N PHE A 225 20.58 10.98 6.96
CA PHE A 225 21.94 11.33 6.52
C PHE A 225 22.09 12.80 6.13
N MET A 226 21.02 13.46 5.66
CA MET A 226 21.04 14.87 5.29
C MET A 226 20.93 15.82 6.50
N TRP A 227 20.54 15.33 7.67
CA TRP A 227 20.45 16.16 8.86
C TRP A 227 21.84 16.55 9.38
N SER A 228 22.16 17.84 9.23
CA SER A 228 23.39 18.43 9.79
C SER A 228 23.23 18.90 11.24
N ARG A 229 21.99 19.05 11.72
CA ARG A 229 21.67 19.47 13.10
C ARG A 229 20.40 18.79 13.57
N VAL A 230 20.46 18.23 14.78
CA VAL A 230 19.30 17.77 15.54
C VAL A 230 19.06 18.79 16.64
N PHE A 231 17.96 19.52 16.58
CA PHE A 231 17.55 20.38 17.69
C PHE A 231 16.97 19.47 18.79
N GLY A 232 17.81 19.11 19.76
CA GLY A 232 17.35 18.51 21.01
C GLY A 232 16.54 19.55 21.80
N GLY A 233 15.36 19.14 22.26
CA GLY A 233 14.49 19.94 23.13
C GLY A 233 15.05 20.11 24.54
#